data_AF-A0A8T2LYG8-F1
#
_entry.id   AF-A0A8T2LYG8-F1
#
_cell.length_a   1.000
_cell.length_b   1.000
_cell.length_c   1.000
_cell.angle_alpha   90.00
_cell.angle_beta   90.00
_cell.angle_gamma   90.00
#
_symmetry.space_group_name_H-M   'P 1'
#
loop_
_entity.id
_entity.type
_entity.pdbx_description
1 polymer ?
#
loop_
_entity_poly.entity_id
_entity_poly.type
_entity_poly.pdbx_seq_one_letter_code
_entity_poly.pdbx_strand_id
1 'polypeptide(L)'
;MKLLDKILVLTEGKPTKRRTARLIEWMQKKKLLAVRMKCKLCHKTMKLTRKYGSRDLKVWVCRNKNHRGKKTTKTIRSGSIFEGSRSSLFSWMKFFYR
;
A
#
# COMPACT_ATOMS: atom_id res chain seq x y z
N MET A 1 18.20 7.25 16.41
CA MET A 1 18.02 6.84 15.00
C MET A 1 17.24 7.91 14.25
N LYS A 2 17.88 8.56 13.28
CA LYS A 2 17.23 9.57 12.42
C LYS A 2 16.22 8.85 11.51
N LEU A 3 15.23 9.59 11.01
CA LEU A 3 14.15 9.05 10.16
C LEU A 3 14.69 8.30 8.94
N LEU A 4 15.80 8.80 8.39
CA LEU A 4 16.49 8.29 7.20
C LEU A 4 17.08 6.89 7.44
N ASP A 5 17.75 6.66 8.57
CA ASP A 5 18.35 5.35 8.92
C ASP A 5 17.30 4.24 8.97
N LYS A 6 16.11 4.53 9.50
CA LYS A 6 15.00 3.57 9.57
C LYS A 6 14.44 3.22 8.19
N ILE A 7 14.50 4.15 7.23
CA ILE A 7 13.98 3.93 5.87
C ILE A 7 14.99 3.13 5.05
N LEU A 8 16.27 3.42 5.20
CA LEU A 8 17.36 2.64 4.62
C LEU A 8 17.26 1.18 5.07
N VAL A 9 17.11 0.91 6.38
CA VAL A 9 16.91 -0.47 6.88
C VAL A 9 15.64 -1.15 6.31
N LEU A 10 14.58 -0.37 6.04
CA LEU A 10 13.35 -0.91 5.44
C LEU A 10 13.46 -1.17 3.93
N THR A 11 14.38 -0.51 3.25
CA THR A 11 14.52 -0.51 1.78
C THR A 11 15.83 -1.14 1.29
N GLU A 12 16.79 -1.43 2.16
CA GLU A 12 18.04 -2.11 1.85
C GLU A 12 17.80 -3.54 1.36
N GLY A 13 18.43 -3.91 0.24
CA GLY A 13 18.32 -5.26 -0.35
C GLY A 13 17.07 -5.50 -1.22
N LYS A 14 16.66 -6.76 -1.36
CA LYS A 14 15.52 -7.16 -2.21
C LYS A 14 14.17 -7.03 -1.47
N PRO A 15 13.08 -6.67 -2.17
CA PRO A 15 11.74 -6.59 -1.58
C PRO A 15 11.25 -7.99 -1.20
N THR A 16 11.11 -8.27 0.09
CA THR A 16 10.47 -9.49 0.60
C THR A 16 9.06 -9.19 1.10
N LYS A 17 8.20 -10.21 1.18
CA LYS A 17 6.81 -10.06 1.66
C LYS A 17 6.74 -9.34 3.03
N ARG A 18 7.63 -9.71 3.95
CA ARG A 18 7.72 -9.13 5.30
C ARG A 18 8.19 -7.67 5.26
N ARG A 19 9.18 -7.35 4.42
CA ARG A 19 9.70 -5.99 4.27
C ARG A 19 8.68 -5.06 3.61
N THR A 20 8.04 -5.50 2.53
CA THR A 20 6.97 -4.73 1.87
C THR A 20 5.81 -4.44 2.82
N ALA A 21 5.42 -5.41 3.66
CA ALA A 21 4.38 -5.18 4.67
C ALA A 21 4.78 -4.10 5.70
N ARG A 22 6.01 -4.19 6.24
CA ARG A 22 6.57 -3.19 7.17
C ARG A 22 6.69 -1.81 6.53
N LEU A 23 7.12 -1.75 5.26
CA LEU A 23 7.21 -0.51 4.51
C LEU A 23 5.84 0.15 4.38
N ILE A 24 4.82 -0.60 3.96
CA ILE A 24 3.45 -0.06 3.85
C ILE A 24 2.93 0.44 5.20
N GLU A 25 3.15 -0.31 6.28
CA GLU A 25 2.74 0.12 7.62
C GLU A 25 3.46 1.40 8.06
N TRP A 26 4.76 1.51 7.78
CA TRP A 26 5.54 2.73 8.03
C TRP A 26 5.01 3.91 7.20
N MET A 27 4.74 3.71 5.91
CA MET A 27 4.19 4.74 5.02
C MET A 27 2.80 5.20 5.46
N GLN A 28 1.96 4.29 5.94
CA GLN A 28 0.65 4.61 6.53
C GLN A 28 0.79 5.42 7.82
N LYS A 29 1.71 5.05 8.72
CA LYS A 29 2.01 5.84 9.94
C LYS A 29 2.48 7.25 9.60
N LYS A 30 3.20 7.41 8.48
CA LYS A 30 3.66 8.71 7.96
C LYS A 30 2.65 9.44 7.09
N LYS A 31 1.43 8.91 6.95
CA LYS A 31 0.35 9.47 6.11
C LYS A 31 0.73 9.61 4.62
N LEU A 32 1.74 8.87 4.15
CA LEU A 32 2.13 8.80 2.74
C LEU A 32 1.19 7.90 1.93
N LEU A 33 0.51 6.98 2.63
CA LEU A 33 -0.53 6.11 2.08
C LEU A 33 -1.79 6.24 2.92
N ALA A 34 -2.94 6.03 2.30
CA ALA A 34 -4.20 6.01 3.00
C ALA A 34 -4.21 4.93 4.11
N VAL A 35 -4.58 5.33 5.32
CA VAL A 35 -4.77 4.42 6.47
C VAL A 35 -6.16 3.79 6.45
N ARG A 36 -7.14 4.50 5.87
CA ARG A 36 -8.53 4.06 5.73
C ARG A 36 -9.00 4.42 4.33
N MET A 37 -9.86 3.58 3.76
CA MET A 37 -10.44 3.82 2.44
C MET A 37 -11.92 3.46 2.44
N LYS A 38 -12.74 4.28 1.78
CA LYS A 38 -14.18 4.04 1.62
C LYS A 38 -14.47 3.43 0.25
N CYS A 39 -15.42 2.51 0.21
CA CYS A 39 -15.93 1.95 -1.04
C CYS A 39 -16.72 3.02 -1.80
N LYS A 40 -16.52 3.13 -3.12
CA LYS A 40 -17.26 4.08 -3.96
C LYS A 40 -18.74 3.75 -4.14
N LEU A 41 -19.14 2.51 -3.89
CA LEU A 41 -20.53 2.05 -4.12
C LEU A 41 -21.39 2.08 -2.86
N CYS A 42 -20.85 1.70 -1.70
CA CYS A 42 -21.62 1.68 -0.44
C CYS A 42 -21.09 2.62 0.64
N HIS A 43 -20.02 3.38 0.35
CA HIS A 43 -19.37 4.30 1.28
C HIS A 43 -18.86 3.69 2.60
N LYS A 44 -19.02 2.37 2.79
CA LYS A 44 -18.47 1.62 3.93
C LYS A 44 -16.95 1.51 3.84
N THR A 45 -16.33 1.40 5.01
CA THR A 45 -14.88 1.19 5.14
C THR A 45 -14.45 -0.12 4.47
N MET A 46 -13.41 -0.04 3.65
CA MET A 46 -12.80 -1.18 2.98
C MET A 46 -11.79 -1.86 3.90
N LYS A 47 -11.56 -3.15 3.71
CA LYS A 47 -10.52 -3.89 4.40
C LYS A 47 -9.25 -3.96 3.56
N LEU A 48 -8.10 -3.75 4.19
CA LEU A 48 -6.81 -4.02 3.59
C LEU A 48 -6.53 -5.53 3.63
N THR A 49 -6.36 -6.15 2.48
CA THR A 49 -6.08 -7.59 2.35
C THR A 49 -4.82 -7.83 1.54
N ARG A 50 -4.21 -9.01 1.73
CA ARG A 50 -3.10 -9.45 0.89
C ARG A 50 -3.62 -9.86 -0.50
N LYS A 51 -2.88 -9.51 -1.55
CA LYS A 51 -3.14 -9.95 -2.94
C LYS A 51 -1.85 -10.44 -3.57
N TYR A 52 -1.77 -11.74 -3.79
CA TYR A 52 -0.67 -12.37 -4.52
C TYR A 52 -0.63 -11.86 -5.97
N GLY A 53 0.56 -11.75 -6.56
CA GLY A 53 0.78 -11.20 -7.90
C GLY A 53 0.64 -9.67 -8.01
N SER A 54 0.21 -8.96 -6.97
CA SER A 54 0.25 -7.49 -6.95
C SER A 54 1.63 -6.98 -6.53
N ARG A 55 2.10 -5.89 -7.15
CA ARG A 55 3.45 -5.33 -6.93
C ARG A 55 3.75 -5.01 -5.46
N ASP A 56 2.76 -4.52 -4.70
CA ASP A 56 2.93 -4.17 -3.28
C ASP A 56 2.22 -5.14 -2.32
N LEU A 57 1.73 -6.27 -2.83
CA LEU A 57 1.16 -7.38 -2.05
C LEU A 57 -0.09 -7.05 -1.20
N LYS A 58 -0.54 -5.79 -1.13
CA LYS A 58 -1.73 -5.35 -0.37
C LYS A 58 -2.70 -4.57 -1.27
N VAL A 59 -3.99 -4.77 -1.06
CA VAL A 59 -5.09 -4.08 -1.76
C VAL A 59 -6.26 -3.79 -0.82
N TRP A 60 -7.00 -2.74 -1.11
CA TRP A 60 -8.27 -2.44 -0.44
C TRP A 60 -9.39 -3.21 -1.11
N VAL A 61 -10.18 -3.94 -0.31
CA VAL A 61 -11.33 -4.72 -0.78
C VAL A 61 -12.56 -4.34 0.01
N CYS A 62 -13.67 -4.09 -0.68
CA CYS A 62 -14.96 -3.96 -0.02
C CYS A 62 -15.52 -5.35 0.33
N ARG A 63 -16.00 -5.51 1.56
CA ARG A 63 -16.58 -6.78 2.05
C ARG A 63 -18.10 -6.86 1.90
N ASN A 64 -18.75 -5.84 1.35
CA ASN A 64 -20.20 -5.81 1.24
C ASN A 64 -20.68 -6.87 0.24
N LYS A 65 -21.64 -7.72 0.66
CA LYS A 65 -22.17 -8.83 -0.15
C LYS A 65 -22.82 -8.31 -1.45
N ASN A 66 -23.51 -7.18 -1.40
CA ASN A 66 -24.29 -6.62 -2.51
C ASN A 66 -23.47 -6.27 -3.76
N HIS A 67 -22.14 -6.19 -3.65
CA HIS A 67 -21.24 -6.01 -4.81
C HIS A 67 -19.93 -6.77 -4.65
N ARG A 68 -19.96 -7.87 -3.89
CA ARG A 68 -18.85 -8.80 -3.80
C ARG A 68 -18.59 -9.37 -5.20
N GLY A 69 -17.36 -9.26 -5.69
CA GLY A 69 -16.99 -9.67 -7.06
C GLY A 69 -17.01 -8.56 -8.12
N LYS A 70 -17.65 -7.40 -7.86
CA LYS A 70 -17.50 -6.23 -8.74
C LYS A 70 -16.09 -5.63 -8.59
N LYS A 71 -15.58 -4.94 -9.63
CA LYS A 71 -14.29 -4.19 -9.64
C LYS A 71 -14.30 -2.99 -8.67
N THR A 72 -14.44 -3.28 -7.38
CA THR A 72 -14.47 -2.33 -6.26
C THR A 72 -13.17 -2.31 -5.48
N THR A 73 -12.23 -3.18 -5.85
CA THR A 73 -10.90 -3.21 -5.25
C THR A 73 -10.11 -1.97 -5.64
N LYS A 74 -9.35 -1.43 -4.69
CA LYS A 74 -8.40 -0.34 -4.94
C LYS A 74 -7.00 -0.78 -4.56
N THR A 75 -5.98 -0.24 -5.22
CA THR A 75 -4.59 -0.52 -4.85
C THR A 75 -4.27 0.15 -3.52
N ILE A 76 -3.24 -0.32 -2.82
CA ILE A 76 -2.77 0.35 -1.59
C ILE A 76 -2.30 1.79 -1.82
N ARG A 77 -2.01 2.14 -3.08
CA ARG A 77 -1.53 3.45 -3.52
C ARG A 77 -2.64 4.43 -3.83
N SER A 78 -3.89 3.99 -3.90
CA SER A 78 -4.99 4.88 -4.25
C SER A 78 -5.12 6.03 -3.25
N GLY A 79 -5.30 7.25 -3.76
CA GLY A 79 -5.32 8.47 -2.95
C GLY A 79 -3.94 8.90 -2.43
N SER A 80 -2.86 8.50 -3.09
CA SER A 80 -1.49 8.96 -2.79
C SER A 80 -0.76 9.34 -4.06
N ILE A 81 0.41 9.98 -3.93
CA ILE A 81 1.29 10.32 -5.07
C ILE A 81 1.76 9.10 -5.88
N PHE A 82 1.62 7.90 -5.31
CA PHE A 82 2.03 6.64 -5.95
C PHE A 82 0.92 6.01 -6.80
N GLU A 83 -0.26 6.63 -6.86
CA GLU A 83 -1.37 6.14 -7.68
C GLU A 83 -0.98 6.06 -9.17
N GLY A 84 -1.41 5.01 -9.86
CA GLY A 84 -1.08 4.80 -11.29
C GLY A 84 0.37 4.39 -11.59
N SER A 85 1.31 4.52 -10.65
CA SER A 85 2.72 4.19 -10.87
C SER A 85 2.94 2.74 -11.34
N ARG A 86 3.85 2.55 -12.30
CA ARG A 86 4.30 1.21 -12.71
C ARG A 86 5.37 0.64 -11.77
N SER A 87 6.10 1.50 -11.07
CA SER A 87 7.12 1.15 -10.08
C SER A 87 6.52 0.68 -8.76
N SER A 88 7.20 -0.22 -8.04
CA SER A 88 6.79 -0.66 -6.69
C SER A 88 6.97 0.46 -5.65
N LEU A 89 6.22 0.43 -4.55
CA LEU A 89 6.47 1.36 -3.43
C LEU A 89 7.89 1.21 -2.91
N PHE A 90 8.43 -0.01 -2.92
CA PHE A 90 9.81 -0.28 -2.53
C PHE A 90 10.82 0.40 -3.45
N SER A 91 10.60 0.38 -4.76
CA SER A 91 11.44 1.06 -5.76
C SER A 91 11.40 2.58 -5.60
N TRP A 92 10.20 3.14 -5.38
CA TRP A 92 10.03 4.56 -5.08
C TRP A 92 10.78 5.00 -3.83
N MET A 93 10.67 4.20 -2.77
CA MET A 93 11.33 4.51 -1.50
C MET A 93 12.84 4.35 -1.59
N LYS A 94 13.37 3.52 -2.49
CA LYS A 94 14.81 3.57 -2.81
C LYS A 94 15.19 4.84 -3.55
N PHE A 95 14.37 5.27 -4.51
CA PHE A 95 14.65 6.47 -5.31
C PHE A 95 14.66 7.75 -4.47
N PHE A 96 13.72 7.90 -3.53
CA PHE A 96 13.66 9.12 -2.70
C PHE A 96 14.77 9.24 -1.65
N TYR A 97 15.40 8.13 -1.26
CA TYR A 97 16.32 8.07 -0.13
C TYR A 97 17.73 7.60 -0.53
N ARG A 98 18.01 7.58 -1.84
CA ARG A 98 19.33 7.36 -2.43
C ARG A 98 19.72 8.62 -3.17
#